data_AF-A0A535QHZ5-F1
#
_entry.id   AF-A0A535QHZ5-F1
#
_cell.length_a   1.000
_cell.length_b   1.000
_cell.length_c   1.000
_cell.angle_alpha   90.00
_cell.angle_beta   90.00
_cell.angle_gamma   90.00
#
_symmetry.space_group_name_H-M   'P 1'
#
loop_
_entity.id
_entity.type
_entity.pdbx_description
1 polymer ?
#
loop_
_entity_poly.entity_id
_entity_poly.type
_entity_poly.pdbx_seq_one_letter_code
_entity_poly.pdbx_strand_id
1 'polypeptide(L)'
;MVFRDRLDAGERLAVALQRYRALPKAVVLGIPRGGVVVAGSIARELNLPLGICPVRKVGSPGNPELALGAVDDTDVLVFDRRLTRHLGIDDEDLRMAADRTREELRTWLAG
;
A
#
# COMPACT_ATOMS: atom_id res chain seq x y z
N MET A 1 -11.64 -21.10 -4.35
CA MET A 1 -11.12 -20.92 -5.72
C MET A 1 -9.68 -20.48 -5.58
N VAL A 2 -8.72 -21.32 -5.97
CA VAL A 2 -7.29 -21.05 -5.82
C VAL A 2 -6.77 -20.56 -7.18
N PHE A 3 -6.16 -19.38 -7.23
CA PHE A 3 -5.45 -18.89 -8.41
C PHE A 3 -4.17 -19.70 -8.61
N ARG A 4 -3.77 -19.93 -9.87
CA ARG A 4 -2.55 -20.70 -10.18
C ARG A 4 -1.29 -19.96 -9.72
N ASP A 5 -1.25 -18.68 -9.98
CA ASP A 5 -0.20 -17.76 -9.57
C ASP A 5 -0.76 -16.32 -9.52
N ARG A 6 0.13 -15.33 -9.31
CA ARG A 6 -0.25 -13.91 -9.27
C ARG A 6 -0.68 -13.38 -10.64
N LEU A 7 -0.16 -13.93 -11.73
CA LEU A 7 -0.52 -13.51 -13.08
C LEU A 7 -1.97 -13.94 -13.39
N ASP A 8 -2.30 -15.20 -13.11
CA ASP A 8 -3.65 -15.76 -13.22
C ASP A 8 -4.66 -14.98 -12.37
N ALA A 9 -4.29 -14.62 -11.13
CA ALA A 9 -5.14 -13.77 -10.29
C ALA A 9 -5.40 -12.40 -10.94
N GLY A 10 -4.37 -11.77 -11.52
CA GLY A 10 -4.47 -10.47 -12.18
C GLY A 10 -5.30 -10.52 -13.46
N GLU A 11 -5.13 -11.55 -14.30
CA GLU A 11 -5.89 -11.73 -15.54
C GLU A 11 -7.38 -11.89 -15.24
N ARG A 12 -7.72 -12.72 -14.25
CA ARG A 12 -9.11 -12.94 -13.84
C ARG A 12 -9.74 -11.70 -13.22
N LEU A 13 -8.96 -10.93 -12.45
CA LEU A 13 -9.43 -9.65 -11.92
C LEU A 13 -9.61 -8.61 -13.03
N ALA A 14 -8.75 -8.58 -14.05
CA ALA A 14 -8.90 -7.70 -15.20
C ALA A 14 -10.19 -7.97 -15.98
N VAL A 15 -10.59 -9.24 -16.14
CA VAL A 15 -11.90 -9.60 -16.73
C VAL A 15 -13.06 -9.02 -15.92
N ALA A 16 -13.00 -9.06 -14.59
CA ALA A 16 -14.03 -8.48 -13.74
C ALA A 16 -14.04 -6.93 -13.78
N LEU A 17 -12.93 -6.31 -14.18
CA LEU A 17 -12.73 -4.86 -14.18
C LEU A 17 -12.80 -4.22 -15.59
N GLN A 18 -13.29 -4.93 -16.61
CA GLN A 18 -13.35 -4.43 -18.00
C GLN A 18 -14.06 -3.08 -18.17
N ARG A 19 -14.99 -2.72 -17.26
CA ARG A 19 -15.64 -1.40 -17.26
C ARG A 19 -14.66 -0.21 -17.12
N TYR A 20 -13.44 -0.46 -16.66
CA TYR A 20 -12.39 0.55 -16.50
C TYR A 20 -11.40 0.58 -17.68
N ARG A 21 -11.59 -0.26 -18.71
CA ARG A 21 -10.69 -0.35 -19.85
C ARG A 21 -10.53 1.02 -20.53
N ALA A 22 -9.28 1.47 -20.69
CA ALA A 22 -8.92 2.74 -21.30
C ALA A 22 -9.66 3.96 -20.70
N LEU A 23 -10.12 3.86 -19.44
CA LEU A 23 -10.85 4.94 -18.78
C LEU A 23 -9.92 6.14 -18.58
N PRO A 24 -10.28 7.35 -19.07
CA PRO A 24 -9.47 8.54 -18.85
C PRO A 24 -9.24 8.80 -17.37
N LYS A 25 -8.00 9.16 -17.01
CA LYS A 25 -7.56 9.46 -15.62
C LYS A 25 -7.60 8.28 -14.64
N ALA A 26 -7.81 7.04 -15.12
CA ALA A 26 -7.64 5.85 -14.29
C ALA A 26 -6.18 5.39 -14.28
N VAL A 27 -5.75 4.80 -13.16
CA VAL A 27 -4.42 4.22 -12.95
C VAL A 27 -4.58 2.94 -12.14
N VAL A 28 -3.70 1.95 -12.37
CA VAL A 28 -3.60 0.76 -11.54
C VAL A 28 -2.38 0.91 -10.64
N LEU A 29 -2.58 0.83 -9.32
CA LEU A 29 -1.50 0.91 -8.34
C LEU A 29 -1.30 -0.44 -7.65
N GLY A 30 -0.09 -0.99 -7.76
CA GLY A 30 0.30 -2.21 -7.07
C GLY A 30 0.99 -1.91 -5.74
N ILE A 31 0.52 -2.51 -4.65
CA ILE A 31 1.26 -2.54 -3.38
C ILE A 31 2.34 -3.62 -3.49
N PRO A 32 3.64 -3.29 -3.35
CA PRO A 32 4.70 -4.27 -3.50
C PRO A 32 4.63 -5.40 -2.46
N ARG A 33 5.33 -6.52 -2.66
CA ARG A 33 5.99 -6.94 -3.91
C ARG A 33 5.04 -7.74 -4.80
N GLY A 34 4.27 -8.64 -4.19
CA GLY A 34 3.35 -9.50 -4.93
C GLY A 34 2.22 -8.75 -5.63
N GLY A 35 1.69 -7.69 -5.03
CA GLY A 35 0.59 -6.91 -5.62
C GLY A 35 0.99 -6.19 -6.91
N VAL A 36 2.28 -5.90 -7.11
CA VAL A 36 2.79 -5.28 -8.36
C VAL A 36 2.66 -6.24 -9.54
N VAL A 37 2.88 -7.55 -9.34
CA VAL A 37 2.72 -8.56 -10.39
C VAL A 37 1.26 -8.65 -10.83
N VAL A 38 0.34 -8.66 -9.86
CA VAL A 38 -1.11 -8.68 -10.12
C VAL A 38 -1.54 -7.39 -10.82
N ALA A 39 -1.11 -6.24 -10.32
CA ALA A 39 -1.40 -4.92 -10.88
C ALA A 39 -0.87 -4.77 -12.32
N GLY A 40 0.33 -5.27 -12.62
CA GLY A 40 0.90 -5.23 -13.96
C GLY A 40 0.09 -6.01 -14.98
N SER A 41 -0.44 -7.17 -14.58
CA SER A 41 -1.37 -7.94 -15.41
C SER A 41 -2.64 -7.14 -15.72
N ILE A 42 -3.24 -6.54 -14.69
CA ILE A 42 -4.47 -5.74 -14.82
C ILE A 42 -4.24 -4.51 -15.71
N ALA A 43 -3.14 -3.78 -15.48
CA ALA A 43 -2.79 -2.58 -16.23
C ALA A 43 -2.63 -2.88 -17.72
N ARG A 44 -1.94 -3.98 -18.05
CA ARG A 44 -1.76 -4.47 -19.43
C ARG A 44 -3.11 -4.81 -20.07
N GLU A 45 -3.92 -5.61 -19.39
CA GLU A 45 -5.21 -6.05 -19.94
C GLU A 45 -6.23 -4.92 -20.09
N LEU A 46 -6.23 -3.94 -19.18
CA LEU A 46 -7.16 -2.80 -19.21
C LEU A 46 -6.63 -1.60 -20.03
N ASN A 47 -5.41 -1.65 -20.55
CA ASN A 47 -4.74 -0.52 -21.20
C ASN A 47 -4.74 0.74 -20.30
N LEU A 48 -4.27 0.57 -19.07
CA LEU A 48 -4.16 1.64 -18.07
C LEU A 48 -2.70 1.81 -17.62
N PRO A 49 -2.30 3.03 -17.20
CA PRO A 49 -1.00 3.24 -16.58
C PRO A 49 -0.84 2.37 -15.33
N LEU A 50 0.36 1.83 -15.14
CA LEU A 50 0.77 1.12 -13.93
C LEU A 50 1.62 2.04 -13.06
N GLY A 51 1.32 2.09 -11.77
CA GLY A 51 2.19 2.66 -10.74
C GLY A 51 2.36 1.72 -9.57
N ILE A 52 3.26 2.09 -8.66
CA ILE A 52 3.50 1.41 -7.40
C ILE A 52 3.04 2.28 -6.24
N CYS A 53 2.49 1.66 -5.20
CA CYS A 53 2.08 2.34 -3.98
C CYS A 53 2.77 1.67 -2.78
N PRO A 54 4.03 2.02 -2.51
CA PRO A 54 4.74 1.53 -1.33
C PRO A 54 4.16 2.18 -0.08
N VAL A 55 3.51 1.39 0.76
CA VAL A 55 2.95 1.85 2.03
C VAL A 55 3.15 0.83 3.13
N ARG A 56 3.28 1.29 4.37
CA ARG A 56 3.28 0.44 5.56
C ARG A 56 2.47 1.05 6.70
N LYS A 57 1.82 0.17 7.47
CA LYS A 57 1.15 0.51 8.72
C LYS A 57 2.18 1.01 9.74
N VAL A 58 1.88 2.13 10.39
CA VAL A 58 2.56 2.59 11.60
C VAL A 58 1.83 1.99 12.80
N GLY A 59 2.52 1.16 13.57
CA GLY A 59 2.00 0.54 14.79
C GLY A 59 2.08 1.48 15.99
N SER A 60 1.28 1.20 17.03
CA SER A 60 1.37 1.91 18.30
C SER A 60 2.65 1.59 19.07
N PRO A 61 3.27 2.55 19.76
CA PRO A 61 4.26 2.25 20.79
C PRO A 61 3.69 1.22 21.79
N GLY A 62 4.45 0.17 22.08
CA GLY A 62 4.05 -0.92 22.98
C GLY A 62 3.01 -1.91 22.42
N ASN A 63 2.35 -1.62 21.29
CA ASN A 63 1.43 -2.54 20.62
C ASN A 63 1.49 -2.39 19.08
N PRO A 64 2.47 -3.03 18.42
CA PRO A 64 2.67 -2.91 16.97
C PRO A 64 1.49 -3.39 16.10
N GLU A 65 0.62 -4.24 16.65
CA GLU A 65 -0.56 -4.73 15.95
C GLU A 65 -1.64 -3.64 15.80
N LEU A 66 -1.71 -2.71 16.76
CA LEU A 66 -2.63 -1.57 16.71
C LEU A 66 -2.14 -0.53 15.70
N ALA A 67 -2.94 -0.31 14.63
CA ALA A 67 -2.64 0.68 13.60
C ALA A 67 -2.91 2.11 14.10
N LEU A 68 -1.88 2.96 14.16
CA LEU A 68 -2.06 4.41 14.32
C LEU A 68 -2.30 5.10 12.98
N GLY A 69 -1.69 4.56 11.93
CA GLY A 69 -1.66 5.18 10.63
C GLY A 69 -0.88 4.39 9.60
N ALA A 70 -0.43 5.07 8.55
CA ALA A 70 0.43 4.53 7.52
C ALA A 70 1.41 5.59 7.01
N VAL A 71 2.59 5.13 6.59
CA VAL A 71 3.60 5.92 5.88
C VAL A 71 3.81 5.38 4.48
N ASP A 72 4.27 6.25 3.60
CA ASP A 72 4.90 5.86 2.34
C ASP A 72 6.43 5.79 2.49
N ASP A 73 7.13 5.55 1.38
CA ASP A 73 8.59 5.56 1.31
C ASP A 73 9.18 6.97 1.18
N THR A 74 8.35 8.01 1.03
CA THR A 74 8.76 9.42 0.95
C THR A 74 8.66 10.08 2.31
N ASP A 75 7.76 11.03 2.54
CA ASP A 75 7.59 11.75 3.81
C ASP A 75 6.11 11.85 4.24
N VAL A 76 5.21 11.11 3.60
CA VAL A 76 3.79 11.14 3.95
C VAL A 76 3.53 10.30 5.19
N LEU A 77 2.76 10.86 6.12
CA LEU A 77 2.18 10.16 7.27
C LEU A 77 0.68 10.48 7.34
N VAL A 78 -0.15 9.44 7.26
CA VAL A 78 -1.59 9.52 7.48
C VAL A 78 -1.92 8.75 8.76
N PHE A 79 -2.61 9.38 9.70
CA PHE A 79 -2.87 8.76 11.00
C PHE A 79 -4.21 9.19 11.60
N ASP A 80 -4.71 8.37 12.53
CA ASP A 80 -5.94 8.68 13.27
C ASP A 80 -5.63 9.61 14.46
N ARG A 81 -5.95 10.90 14.28
CA ARG A 81 -5.81 11.94 15.31
C ARG A 81 -6.70 11.75 16.53
N ARG A 82 -7.79 10.98 16.44
CA ARG A 82 -8.66 10.70 17.59
C ARG A 82 -8.08 9.56 18.41
N LEU A 83 -7.64 8.50 17.74
CA LEU A 83 -7.02 7.34 18.39
C LEU A 83 -5.73 7.73 19.11
N THR A 84 -4.81 8.44 18.44
CA THR A 84 -3.54 8.91 19.04
C THR A 84 -3.76 9.73 20.30
N ARG A 85 -4.68 10.72 20.25
CA ARG A 85 -5.06 11.51 21.43
C ARG A 85 -5.67 10.67 22.56
N HIS A 86 -6.52 9.69 22.23
CA HIS A 86 -7.14 8.82 23.22
C HIS A 86 -6.11 7.93 23.94
N LEU A 87 -5.07 7.52 23.22
CA LEU A 87 -3.98 6.70 23.75
C LEU A 87 -2.89 7.53 24.43
N GLY A 88 -2.99 8.87 24.43
CA GLY A 88 -1.98 9.76 25.00
C GLY A 88 -0.66 9.73 24.24
N ILE A 89 -0.68 9.36 22.96
CA ILE A 89 0.51 9.31 22.10
C ILE A 89 0.78 10.74 21.63
N ASP A 90 1.98 11.25 21.92
CA ASP A 90 2.40 12.55 21.46
C ASP A 90 2.92 12.52 20.01
N ASP A 91 3.13 13.71 19.46
CA ASP A 91 3.59 13.86 18.07
C ASP A 91 5.03 13.34 17.87
N GLU A 92 5.85 13.30 18.92
CA GLU A 92 7.23 12.82 18.84
C GLU A 92 7.27 11.29 18.73
N ASP A 93 6.52 10.59 19.57
CA ASP A 93 6.34 9.13 19.52
C ASP A 93 5.78 8.68 18.17
N LEU A 94 4.77 9.40 17.66
CA LEU A 94 4.19 9.12 16.35
C LEU A 94 5.21 9.31 15.23
N ARG A 95 6.01 10.38 15.29
CA ARG A 95 7.04 10.66 14.28
C ARG A 95 8.17 9.63 14.32
N MET A 96 8.63 9.24 15.51
CA MET A 96 9.63 8.17 15.66
C MET A 96 9.14 6.84 15.10
N ALA A 97 7.88 6.47 15.36
CA ALA A 97 7.29 5.25 14.82
C ALA A 97 7.16 5.30 13.29
N ALA A 98 6.77 6.46 12.75
CA ALA A 98 6.67 6.70 11.32
C ALA A 98 8.04 6.61 10.62
N ASP A 99 9.06 7.29 11.15
CA ASP A 99 10.40 7.34 10.57
C ASP A 99 11.05 5.94 10.56
N ARG A 100 10.95 5.21 11.67
CA ARG A 100 11.40 3.81 11.74
C ARG A 100 10.71 2.94 10.69
N THR A 101 9.39 3.02 10.59
CA THR A 101 8.60 2.21 9.64
C THR A 101 8.99 2.54 8.20
N ARG A 102 9.29 3.81 7.91
CA ARG A 102 9.72 4.27 6.61
C ARG A 102 11.10 3.77 6.23
N GLU A 103 12.06 3.78 7.15
CA GLU A 103 13.39 3.19 6.91
C GLU A 103 13.29 1.69 6.62
N GLU A 104 12.44 0.97 7.35
CA GLU A 104 12.15 -0.45 7.08
C GLU A 104 11.53 -0.64 5.68
N LEU A 105 10.58 0.22 5.29
CA LEU A 105 9.96 0.19 3.96
C LEU A 105 10.99 0.47 2.85
N ARG A 106 11.83 1.51 3.00
CA ARG A 106 12.91 1.84 2.04
C ARG A 106 13.90 0.69 1.88
N THR A 107 14.34 0.10 3.00
CA THR A 107 15.24 -1.07 2.98
C THR A 107 14.60 -2.24 2.25
N TRP A 108 13.33 -2.50 2.50
CA TRP A 108 12.59 -3.57 1.86
C TRP A 108 12.31 -3.33 0.37
N LEU A 109 12.24 -2.07 -0.08
CA LEU A 109 12.14 -1.71 -1.50
C LEU A 109 13.48 -1.83 -2.23
N ALA A 110 14.59 -1.60 -1.53
CA ALA A 110 15.94 -1.67 -2.09
C ALA A 110 16.47 -3.11 -2.26
N GLY A 111 15.80 -4.11 -1.68
CA GLY A 111 16.19 -5.53 -1.71
C GLY A 111 15.23 -6.44 -2.48
#